data_AF-A0A9Q1GQ14-F1
#
_entry.id   AF-A0A9Q1GQ14-F1
#
_cell.length_a   1.000
_cell.length_b   1.000
_cell.length_c   1.000
_cell.angle_alpha   90.00
_cell.angle_beta   90.00
_cell.angle_gamma   90.00
#
_symmetry.space_group_name_H-M   'P 1'
#
loop_
_entity.id
_entity.type
_entity.pdbx_description
1 polymer ?
#
loop_
_entity_poly.entity_id
_entity_poly.type
_entity_poly.pdbx_seq_one_letter_code
_entity_poly.pdbx_strand_id
1 'polypeptide(L)'
;MRWSGAYYSWANKTIRSRIDRAIINIYWYEVFDFTQNQYLANGLSDHTPMLVQFLTLAKPRSIFQFCEIWCMHQNFNKIVDSVISLTSSSPLSQLRSVMANLRSHLSELNRDNFADLRAQQEKAREELTNLQMQLQESPGNTSLIQVEKDLKSKYSDILSSSMALMQQQCKIEWIHYGDDNTRIFFAKAKQRKLASYIYKIKDAKGDLVQGFDQVGLTMQTFYKALQGEQNTTKQMVHMEVAHQGPVLRCKEFTNLEIKEAIFSIPNFKSPGPSRFNNGFYKVTWQELGPLYFPLTYFGVPITASHLTKIECASLVEKIIARVHLWAARNISFVGRVRLINSTIFGMYSYWASIFRLPNKVTEKIIKICRNYLWSETGDYKKVPYISGHHTCLPKSHGGIGIKDFAAWNKATIAKLTWAVARKKEVVIQHSLPTKQRLSKHLPPLDNLCVLCSAEEEEEAHLFYNCSYAKIIWNELRKWW
;
A
#
# COMPACT_ATOMS: atom_id res chain seq x y z
N MET A 1 -18.05 15.07 3.92
CA MET A 1 -19.08 14.24 4.58
C MET A 1 -19.25 12.92 3.83
N ARG A 2 -19.37 11.78 4.52
CA ARG A 2 -19.71 10.48 3.89
C ARG A 2 -21.22 10.42 3.63
N TRP A 3 -21.62 9.77 2.55
CA TRP A 3 -23.03 9.58 2.22
C TRP A 3 -23.41 8.11 2.05
N SER A 4 -24.69 7.78 2.23
CA SER A 4 -25.25 6.45 1.98
C SER A 4 -26.71 6.56 1.50
N GLY A 5 -27.27 5.49 0.95
CA GLY A 5 -28.66 5.48 0.47
C GLY A 5 -28.73 5.58 -1.06
N ALA A 6 -29.81 6.20 -1.58
CA ALA A 6 -30.04 6.32 -3.01
C ALA A 6 -28.88 7.03 -3.74
N TYR A 7 -28.50 6.53 -4.92
CA TYR A 7 -27.45 7.14 -5.72
C TYR A 7 -27.93 8.43 -6.42
N TYR A 8 -29.16 8.39 -6.95
CA TYR A 8 -29.81 9.52 -7.60
C TYR A 8 -30.57 10.34 -6.55
N SER A 9 -30.44 11.66 -6.64
CA SER A 9 -31.13 12.58 -5.73
C SER A 9 -32.37 13.21 -6.35
N TRP A 10 -32.49 13.13 -7.67
CA TRP A 10 -33.65 13.59 -8.42
C TRP A 10 -34.00 12.59 -9.52
N ALA A 11 -35.29 12.40 -9.76
CA ALA A 11 -35.80 11.56 -10.83
C ALA A 11 -37.13 12.09 -11.38
N ASN A 12 -37.16 12.39 -12.68
CA ASN A 12 -38.38 12.45 -13.46
C ASN A 12 -38.58 11.11 -14.19
N LYS A 13 -39.82 10.76 -14.56
CA LYS A 13 -40.27 9.45 -15.10
C LYS A 13 -39.27 8.71 -15.98
N THR A 14 -38.47 9.42 -16.78
CA THR A 14 -37.46 8.86 -17.70
C THR A 14 -36.01 9.22 -17.37
N ILE A 15 -35.75 10.26 -16.57
CA ILE A 15 -34.41 10.82 -16.34
C ILE A 15 -34.09 10.81 -14.85
N ARG A 16 -32.91 10.32 -14.50
CA ARG A 16 -32.39 10.33 -13.11
C ARG A 16 -31.08 11.09 -13.05
N SER A 17 -30.97 12.01 -12.10
CA SER A 17 -29.78 12.83 -11.91
C SER A 17 -29.44 12.96 -10.42
N ARG A 18 -28.26 13.51 -10.14
CA ARG A 18 -27.79 13.77 -8.78
C ARG A 18 -27.43 15.24 -8.63
N ILE A 19 -28.41 16.02 -8.20
CA ILE A 19 -28.33 17.48 -8.13
C ILE A 19 -28.26 17.99 -6.68
N ASP A 20 -28.81 17.24 -5.72
CA ASP A 20 -28.86 17.65 -4.31
C ASP A 20 -27.56 17.30 -3.60
N ARG A 21 -27.02 18.27 -2.85
CA ARG A 21 -25.71 18.15 -2.18
C ARG A 21 -25.74 18.81 -0.80
N ALA A 22 -25.15 18.12 0.17
CA ALA A 22 -24.81 18.70 1.46
C ALA A 22 -23.40 19.30 1.37
N ILE A 23 -23.31 20.62 1.48
CA ILE A 23 -22.06 21.37 1.48
C ILE A 23 -21.74 21.73 2.92
N ILE A 24 -20.49 21.53 3.34
CA ILE A 24 -20.02 21.86 4.68
C ILE A 24 -18.75 22.70 4.59
N ASN A 25 -18.59 23.62 5.53
CA ASN A 25 -17.40 24.44 5.68
C ASN A 25 -16.43 23.83 6.70
N ILE A 26 -15.33 24.54 6.98
CA ILE A 26 -14.31 24.08 7.90
C ILE A 26 -14.77 24.07 9.36
N TYR A 27 -15.59 25.05 9.76
CA TYR A 27 -16.18 25.14 11.10
C TYR A 27 -17.02 23.89 11.42
N TRP A 28 -17.72 23.32 10.44
CA TRP A 28 -18.46 22.08 10.61
C TRP A 28 -17.56 20.92 11.04
N TYR A 29 -16.34 20.82 10.49
CA TYR A 29 -15.38 19.81 10.90
C TYR A 29 -14.76 20.10 12.27
N GLU A 30 -14.76 21.34 12.75
CA GLU A 30 -14.25 21.66 14.09
C GLU A 30 -15.27 21.27 15.17
N VAL A 31 -16.54 21.56 14.93
CA VAL A 31 -17.62 21.34 15.90
C VAL A 31 -18.10 19.88 15.92
N PHE A 32 -18.24 19.25 14.76
CA PHE A 32 -18.84 17.92 14.66
C PHE A 32 -17.79 16.86 14.37
N ASP A 33 -17.76 15.80 15.19
CA ASP A 33 -16.79 14.71 15.04
C ASP A 33 -17.13 13.78 13.89
N PHE A 34 -18.35 13.23 13.84
CA PHE A 34 -18.81 12.38 12.76
C PHE A 34 -20.16 12.85 12.23
N THR A 35 -20.18 13.25 10.96
CA THR A 35 -21.42 13.59 10.25
C THR A 35 -21.63 12.65 9.08
N GLN A 36 -22.83 12.09 9.01
CA GLN A 36 -23.29 11.23 7.94
C GLN A 36 -24.45 11.88 7.20
N ASN A 37 -24.40 11.83 5.87
CA ASN A 37 -25.54 12.16 5.02
C ASN A 37 -26.21 10.87 4.54
N GLN A 38 -27.54 10.78 4.65
CA GLN A 38 -28.30 9.65 4.14
C GLN A 38 -29.37 10.12 3.17
N TYR A 39 -29.31 9.63 1.94
CA TYR A 39 -30.35 9.81 0.94
C TYR A 39 -31.43 8.75 1.19
N LEU A 40 -32.63 9.18 1.58
CA LEU A 40 -33.75 8.31 1.91
C LEU A 40 -34.46 7.80 0.64
N ALA A 41 -35.58 7.10 0.79
CA ALA A 41 -36.44 6.83 -0.35
C ALA A 41 -37.16 8.13 -0.77
N ASN A 42 -37.28 8.37 -2.07
CA ASN A 42 -37.93 9.56 -2.63
C ASN A 42 -39.45 9.61 -2.34
N GLY A 43 -40.07 8.46 -2.08
CA GLY A 43 -41.51 8.39 -1.81
C GLY A 43 -42.32 8.91 -3.00
N LEU A 44 -43.19 9.89 -2.77
CA LEU A 44 -43.99 10.55 -3.80
C LEU A 44 -43.27 11.74 -4.47
N SER A 45 -42.09 12.13 -3.97
CA SER A 45 -41.33 13.26 -4.50
C SER A 45 -40.45 12.85 -5.67
N ASP A 46 -40.25 13.78 -6.60
CA ASP A 46 -39.23 13.68 -7.64
C ASP A 46 -37.82 13.95 -7.08
N HIS A 47 -37.71 14.46 -5.85
CA HIS A 47 -36.47 14.58 -5.09
C HIS A 47 -36.33 13.52 -3.99
N THR A 48 -35.10 13.13 -3.71
CA THR A 48 -34.73 12.24 -2.61
C THR A 48 -34.40 13.05 -1.35
N PRO A 49 -35.13 12.85 -0.24
CA PRO A 49 -34.83 13.52 1.02
C PRO A 49 -33.42 13.19 1.53
N MET A 50 -32.73 14.21 2.05
CA MET A 50 -31.41 14.09 2.65
C MET A 50 -31.50 14.24 4.17
N LEU A 51 -31.08 13.20 4.89
CA LEU A 51 -30.98 13.19 6.34
C LEU A 51 -29.52 13.37 6.77
N VAL A 52 -29.22 14.49 7.41
CA VAL A 52 -27.90 14.77 8.00
C VAL A 52 -27.92 14.35 9.46
N GLN A 53 -27.11 13.36 9.82
CA GLN A 53 -27.00 12.81 11.17
C GLN A 53 -25.65 13.15 11.79
N PHE A 54 -25.71 13.56 13.05
CA PHE A 54 -24.54 13.84 13.89
C PHE A 54 -24.37 12.67 14.85
N LEU A 55 -23.38 11.82 14.60
CA LEU A 55 -23.13 10.66 15.45
C LEU A 55 -22.05 11.01 16.46
N THR A 56 -22.38 10.95 17.74
CA THR A 56 -21.42 10.93 18.83
C THR A 56 -20.80 9.53 18.89
N LEU A 57 -19.64 9.39 18.27
CA LEU A 57 -18.92 8.12 18.25
C LEU A 57 -17.94 8.08 19.43
N ALA A 58 -17.98 7.00 20.22
CA ALA A 58 -16.87 6.68 21.09
C ALA A 58 -15.60 6.57 20.25
N LYS A 59 -14.56 7.33 20.61
CA LYS A 59 -13.29 7.30 19.89
C LYS A 59 -12.75 5.87 19.93
N PRO A 60 -12.43 5.24 18.78
CA PRO A 60 -11.86 3.90 18.79
C PRO A 60 -10.54 3.91 19.57
N ARG A 61 -10.24 2.80 20.25
CA ARG A 61 -8.98 2.65 20.99
C ARG A 61 -7.79 2.94 20.06
N SER A 62 -6.86 3.75 20.55
CA SER A 62 -5.63 4.04 19.81
C SER A 62 -4.88 2.74 19.55
N ILE A 63 -4.53 2.49 18.28
CA ILE A 63 -3.73 1.34 17.89
C ILE A 63 -2.34 1.88 17.56
N PHE A 64 -1.30 1.18 18.03
CA PHE A 64 0.09 1.49 17.69
C PHE A 64 0.26 1.77 16.20
N GLN A 65 0.86 2.90 15.88
CA GLN A 65 1.28 3.26 14.55
C GLN A 65 2.62 3.95 14.69
N PHE A 66 3.62 3.48 13.93
CA PHE A 66 4.94 4.08 13.98
C PHE A 66 4.87 5.57 13.63
N CYS A 67 5.55 6.41 14.40
CA CYS A 67 5.64 7.84 14.16
C CYS A 67 7.08 8.25 13.84
N GLU A 68 7.29 8.96 12.74
CA GLU A 68 8.64 9.37 12.28
C GLU A 68 9.34 10.29 13.27
N ILE A 69 8.59 11.04 14.09
CA ILE A 69 9.13 11.89 15.16
C ILE A 69 9.99 11.09 16.14
N TRP A 70 9.71 9.80 16.33
CA TRP A 70 10.46 8.97 17.26
C TRP A 70 11.89 8.77 16.78
N CYS A 71 12.15 8.75 15.46
CA CYS A 71 13.50 8.65 14.91
C CYS A 71 14.39 9.85 15.27
N MET A 72 13.79 11.00 15.59
CA MET A 72 14.52 12.22 15.98
C MET A 72 14.89 12.22 17.46
N HIS A 73 14.33 11.30 18.25
CA HIS A 73 14.59 11.24 19.69
C HIS A 73 15.95 10.59 19.98
N GLN A 74 16.73 11.19 20.88
CA GLN A 74 18.07 10.73 21.28
C GLN A 74 18.15 9.25 21.71
N ASN A 75 17.08 8.71 22.29
CA ASN A 75 17.02 7.31 22.75
C ASN A 75 16.57 6.32 21.67
N PHE A 76 16.17 6.77 20.47
CA PHE A 76 15.64 5.89 19.44
C PHE A 76 16.64 4.81 19.02
N ASN A 77 17.86 5.21 18.67
CA ASN A 77 18.90 4.26 18.25
C ASN A 77 19.23 3.27 19.38
N LYS A 78 19.32 3.76 20.63
CA LYS A 78 19.52 2.91 21.82
C LYS A 78 18.41 1.85 21.99
N ILE A 79 17.15 2.22 21.71
CA ILE A 79 16.01 1.30 21.75
C ILE A 79 16.09 0.28 20.61
N VAL A 80 16.53 0.70 19.41
CA VAL A 80 16.70 -0.20 18.27
C VAL A 80 17.79 -1.23 18.58
N ASP A 81 18.94 -0.78 19.05
CA ASP A 81 20.10 -1.62 19.38
C ASP A 81 19.80 -2.61 20.52
N SER A 82 19.07 -2.19 21.56
CA SER A 82 18.77 -3.04 22.71
C SER A 82 17.87 -4.23 22.36
N VAL A 83 17.04 -4.10 21.32
CA VAL A 83 16.12 -5.14 20.88
C VAL A 83 16.79 -6.09 19.88
N ILE A 84 17.88 -5.69 19.23
CA ILE A 84 18.63 -6.49 18.25
C ILE A 84 19.64 -7.39 18.98
N SER A 85 19.15 -8.18 19.94
CA SER A 85 19.92 -9.30 20.50
C SER A 85 19.65 -10.55 19.68
N LEU A 86 20.71 -11.08 19.08
CA LEU A 86 20.68 -12.24 18.18
C LEU A 86 20.30 -13.52 18.95
N THR A 87 19.05 -13.95 18.85
CA THR A 87 18.66 -15.32 19.23
C THR A 87 18.75 -16.25 18.03
N SER A 88 19.29 -17.45 18.24
CA SER A 88 19.53 -18.55 17.27
C SER A 88 18.24 -19.20 16.74
N SER A 89 17.33 -18.40 16.15
CA SER A 89 16.12 -18.86 15.47
C SER A 89 16.08 -18.37 14.02
N SER A 90 15.16 -18.90 13.20
CA SER A 90 15.02 -18.51 11.80
C SER A 90 14.90 -16.97 11.62
N PRO A 91 15.46 -16.36 10.55
CA PRO A 91 15.47 -14.90 10.35
C PRO A 91 14.09 -14.23 10.47
N LEU A 92 13.03 -14.90 9.97
CA LEU A 92 11.65 -14.39 10.05
C LEU A 92 11.09 -14.41 11.48
N SER A 93 11.43 -15.43 12.27
CA SER A 93 11.03 -15.52 13.68
C SER A 93 11.72 -14.43 14.50
N GLN A 94 13.01 -14.23 14.23
CA GLN A 94 13.81 -13.17 14.84
C GLN A 94 13.22 -11.80 14.51
N LEU A 95 12.97 -11.51 13.22
CA LEU A 95 12.35 -10.27 12.81
C LEU A 95 11.00 -10.05 13.49
N ARG A 96 10.16 -11.08 13.59
CA ARG A 96 8.87 -10.98 14.28
C ARG A 96 9.02 -10.61 15.76
N SER A 97 9.97 -11.25 16.45
CA SER A 97 10.29 -10.96 17.86
C SER A 97 10.76 -9.52 18.04
N VAL A 98 11.73 -9.09 17.22
CA VAL A 98 12.28 -7.74 17.23
C VAL A 98 11.18 -6.70 17.01
N MET A 99 10.34 -6.89 15.99
CA MET A 99 9.24 -5.96 15.69
C MET A 99 8.20 -5.90 16.82
N ALA A 100 7.95 -7.00 17.53
CA ALA A 100 7.04 -7.03 18.68
C ALA A 100 7.63 -6.27 19.89
N ASN A 101 8.91 -6.46 20.18
CA ASN A 101 9.61 -5.79 21.28
C ASN A 101 9.80 -4.29 21.00
N LEU A 102 10.18 -3.91 19.77
CA LEU A 102 10.27 -2.51 19.34
C LEU A 102 8.94 -1.79 19.51
N ARG A 103 7.83 -2.45 19.16
CA ARG A 103 6.49 -1.87 19.34
C ARG A 103 6.21 -1.52 20.79
N SER A 104 6.64 -2.35 21.76
CA SER A 104 6.45 -2.06 23.19
C SER A 104 7.25 -0.83 23.61
N HIS A 105 8.56 -0.83 23.36
CA HIS A 105 9.46 0.26 23.76
C HIS A 105 9.13 1.59 23.07
N LEU A 106 8.75 1.57 21.79
CA LEU A 106 8.33 2.77 21.08
C LEU A 106 6.97 3.30 21.56
N SER A 107 6.07 2.41 22.02
CA SER A 107 4.81 2.86 22.63
C SER A 107 5.04 3.58 23.96
N GLU A 108 6.00 3.09 24.75
CA GLU A 108 6.47 3.73 25.98
C GLU A 108 7.15 5.07 25.70
N LEU A 109 8.08 5.11 24.75
CA LEU A 109 8.71 6.34 24.30
C LEU A 109 7.68 7.41 23.89
N ASN A 110 6.64 6.99 23.16
CA ASN A 110 5.56 7.88 22.76
C ASN A 110 4.75 8.40 23.93
N ARG A 111 4.41 7.54 24.89
CA ARG A 111 3.64 7.90 26.08
C ARG A 111 4.40 8.93 26.93
N ASP A 112 5.70 8.73 27.09
CA ASP A 112 6.49 9.51 28.04
C ASP A 112 6.95 10.84 27.44
N ASN A 113 7.18 10.92 26.12
CA ASN A 113 7.75 12.12 25.48
C ASN A 113 6.82 12.82 24.48
N PHE A 114 5.82 12.12 23.91
CA PHE A 114 5.06 12.63 22.75
C PHE A 114 3.54 12.61 22.93
N ALA A 115 3.03 12.31 24.15
CA ALA A 115 1.59 12.14 24.39
C ALA A 115 0.78 13.43 24.15
N ASP A 116 1.31 14.60 24.51
CA ASP A 116 0.67 15.90 24.28
C ASP A 116 1.65 16.95 23.75
N LEU A 117 1.99 16.80 22.47
CA LEU A 117 2.86 17.75 21.76
C LEU A 117 2.30 19.18 21.75
N ARG A 118 0.98 19.37 21.82
CA ARG A 118 0.38 20.70 21.78
C ARG A 118 0.59 21.43 23.10
N ALA A 119 0.35 20.77 24.23
CA ALA A 119 0.62 21.33 25.54
C ALA A 119 2.13 21.61 25.72
N GLN A 120 2.99 20.72 25.22
CA GLN A 120 4.45 20.95 25.23
C GLN A 120 4.86 22.16 24.39
N GLN A 121 4.25 22.34 23.21
CA GLN A 121 4.50 23.49 22.35
C GLN A 121 4.09 24.81 23.03
N GLU A 122 2.92 24.86 23.66
CA GLU A 122 2.47 26.09 24.35
C GLU A 122 3.38 26.39 25.54
N LYS A 123 3.69 25.39 26.37
CA LYS A 123 4.60 25.55 27.51
C LYS A 123 5.99 26.03 27.09
N ALA A 124 6.57 25.45 26.05
CA ALA A 124 7.89 25.86 25.55
C ALA A 124 7.87 27.29 24.98
N ARG A 125 6.75 27.69 24.35
CA ARG A 125 6.54 29.07 23.86
C ARG A 125 6.43 30.06 25.02
N GLU A 126 5.67 29.74 26.06
CA GLU A 126 5.53 30.57 27.26
C GLU A 126 6.88 30.71 27.99
N GLU A 127 7.62 29.62 28.20
CA GLU A 127 8.96 29.62 28.78
C GLU A 127 9.92 30.56 28.01
N LEU A 128 9.93 30.45 26.67
CA LEU A 128 10.77 31.30 25.82
C LEU A 128 10.33 32.77 25.87
N THR A 129 9.02 33.05 25.85
CA THR A 129 8.48 34.41 25.91
C THR A 129 8.84 35.09 27.22
N ASN A 130 8.68 34.39 28.35
CA ASN A 130 9.01 34.93 29.66
C ASN A 130 10.51 35.24 29.80
N LEU A 131 11.38 34.36 29.30
CA LEU A 131 12.83 34.60 29.31
C LEU A 131 13.21 35.78 28.40
N GLN A 132 12.56 35.92 27.24
CA GLN A 132 12.79 37.03 26.33
C GLN A 132 12.36 38.37 26.93
N MET A 133 11.27 38.39 27.71
CA MET A 133 10.88 39.57 28.49
C MET A 133 11.95 39.94 29.54
N GLN A 134 12.50 38.97 30.26
CA GLN A 134 13.60 39.21 31.22
C GLN A 134 14.88 39.73 30.53
N LEU A 135 15.18 39.24 29.32
CA LEU A 135 16.30 39.73 28.52
C LEU A 135 16.10 41.17 28.03
N GLN A 136 14.86 41.60 27.78
CA GLN A 136 14.59 43.01 27.44
C GLN A 136 14.90 43.94 28.62
N GLU A 137 14.66 43.49 29.85
CA GLU A 137 15.01 44.24 31.07
C GLU A 137 16.52 44.22 31.36
N SER A 138 17.26 43.21 30.90
CA SER A 138 18.70 43.06 31.13
C SER A 138 19.44 42.48 29.91
N PRO A 139 19.66 43.27 28.85
CA PRO A 139 20.17 42.78 27.56
C PRO A 139 21.60 42.22 27.59
N GLY A 140 22.41 42.61 28.59
CA GLY A 140 23.81 42.20 28.72
C GLY A 140 24.03 40.90 29.51
N ASN A 141 22.97 40.23 29.95
CA ASN A 141 23.11 39.05 30.81
C ASN A 141 23.46 37.78 30.01
N THR A 142 24.75 37.45 29.98
CA THR A 142 25.30 36.27 29.28
C THR A 142 24.66 34.95 29.69
N SER A 143 24.25 34.81 30.96
CA SER A 143 23.60 33.57 31.44
C SER A 143 22.20 33.39 30.83
N LEU A 144 21.41 34.46 30.78
CA LEU A 144 20.08 34.44 30.17
C LEU A 144 20.16 34.24 28.65
N ILE A 145 21.17 34.82 27.98
CA ILE A 145 21.41 34.60 26.55
C ILE A 145 21.68 33.11 26.25
N GLN A 146 22.48 32.43 27.10
CA GLN A 146 22.75 31.02 26.92
C GLN A 146 21.48 30.17 27.12
N VAL A 147 20.69 30.47 28.15
CA VAL A 147 19.40 29.78 28.38
C VAL A 147 18.42 30.04 27.23
N GLU A 148 18.42 31.24 26.64
CA GLU A 148 17.56 31.57 25.50
C GLU A 148 17.89 30.72 24.28
N LYS A 149 19.19 30.49 24.03
CA LYS A 149 19.65 29.61 22.97
C LYS A 149 19.14 28.19 23.15
N ASP A 150 19.19 27.67 24.37
CA ASP A 150 18.74 26.31 24.69
C ASP A 150 17.21 26.19 24.56
N LEU A 151 16.45 27.19 25.05
CA LEU A 151 14.99 27.23 24.90
C LEU A 151 14.54 27.37 23.43
N LYS A 152 15.25 28.18 22.63
CA LYS A 152 15.01 28.30 21.18
C LYS A 152 15.21 26.95 20.49
N SER A 153 16.29 26.23 20.82
CA SER A 153 16.55 24.89 20.27
C SER A 153 15.42 23.92 20.64
N LYS A 154 15.07 23.85 21.93
CA LYS A 154 13.97 23.01 22.43
C LYS A 154 12.65 23.31 21.74
N TYR A 155 12.31 24.59 21.57
CA TYR A 155 11.08 24.99 20.90
C TYR A 155 11.07 24.61 19.41
N SER A 156 12.20 24.80 18.72
CA SER A 156 12.39 24.40 17.32
C SER A 156 12.23 22.88 17.12
N ASP A 157 12.74 22.06 18.04
CA ASP A 157 12.62 20.61 17.99
C ASP A 157 11.17 20.13 18.17
N ILE A 158 10.43 20.76 19.10
CA ILE A 158 8.99 20.48 19.33
C ILE A 158 8.18 20.89 18.09
N LEU A 159 8.45 22.05 17.50
CA LEU A 159 7.81 22.50 16.27
C LEU A 159 8.05 21.53 15.12
N SER A 160 9.30 21.14 14.90
CA SER A 160 9.70 20.18 13.86
C SER A 160 8.99 18.83 14.05
N SER A 161 8.91 18.34 15.30
CA SER A 161 8.19 17.11 15.64
C SER A 161 6.68 17.23 15.36
N SER A 162 6.06 18.34 15.73
CA SER A 162 4.64 18.62 15.48
C SER A 162 4.34 18.64 13.97
N MET A 163 5.18 19.30 13.18
CA MET A 163 5.07 19.35 11.72
C MET A 163 5.17 17.96 11.09
N ALA A 164 6.18 17.17 11.47
CA ALA A 164 6.38 15.82 10.95
C ALA A 164 5.20 14.88 11.27
N LEU A 165 4.65 14.95 12.50
CA LEU A 165 3.45 14.21 12.88
C LEU A 165 2.26 14.57 11.97
N MET A 166 2.05 15.85 11.70
CA MET A 166 0.96 16.31 10.86
C MET A 166 1.11 15.92 9.41
N GLN A 167 2.31 16.02 8.84
CA GLN A 167 2.61 15.53 7.50
C GLN A 167 2.27 14.04 7.37
N GLN A 168 2.66 13.24 8.37
CA GLN A 168 2.34 11.82 8.43
C GLN A 168 0.82 11.54 8.50
N GLN A 169 0.07 12.34 9.27
CA GLN A 169 -1.39 12.20 9.41
C GLN A 169 -2.15 12.64 8.15
N CYS A 170 -1.72 13.74 7.51
CA CYS A 170 -2.38 14.32 6.34
C CYS A 170 -2.03 13.59 5.03
N LYS A 171 -0.84 12.99 4.95
CA LYS A 171 -0.25 12.37 3.73
C LYS A 171 -0.24 13.31 2.52
N ILE A 172 0.16 14.57 2.73
CA ILE A 172 0.30 15.58 1.69
C ILE A 172 1.78 15.72 1.35
N GLU A 173 2.12 15.59 0.06
CA GLU A 173 3.51 15.54 -0.44
C GLU A 173 4.16 16.92 -0.66
N TRP A 174 3.37 17.97 -0.88
CA TRP A 174 3.87 19.31 -1.28
C TRP A 174 4.09 20.29 -0.12
N ILE A 175 3.96 19.84 1.13
CA ILE A 175 4.15 20.73 2.30
C ILE A 175 5.65 21.01 2.47
N HIS A 176 6.04 22.24 2.22
CA HIS A 176 7.38 22.74 2.49
C HIS A 176 7.41 23.51 3.83
N TYR A 177 8.61 23.66 4.42
CA TYR A 177 8.88 24.12 5.80
C TYR A 177 8.31 25.49 6.22
N GLY A 178 7.53 26.18 5.37
CA GLY A 178 6.94 27.49 5.65
C GLY A 178 5.42 27.54 5.78
N ASP A 179 4.70 26.46 5.47
CA ASP A 179 3.24 26.44 5.64
C ASP A 179 2.89 26.18 7.11
N ASP A 180 2.43 27.24 7.76
CA ASP A 180 1.98 27.25 9.14
C ASP A 180 0.88 26.21 9.36
N ASN A 181 0.67 25.74 10.59
CA ASN A 181 -0.30 24.70 10.93
C ASN A 181 -1.77 25.13 10.66
N THR A 182 -2.14 25.21 9.39
CA THR A 182 -3.39 25.79 8.93
C THR A 182 -4.57 24.90 9.28
N ARG A 183 -5.73 25.52 9.50
CA ARG A 183 -7.00 24.80 9.68
C ARG A 183 -7.24 23.75 8.58
N ILE A 184 -6.72 23.97 7.37
CA ILE A 184 -6.80 23.05 6.23
C ILE A 184 -6.16 21.70 6.57
N PHE A 185 -5.03 21.67 7.28
CA PHE A 185 -4.34 20.43 7.64
C PHE A 185 -5.14 19.59 8.62
N PHE A 186 -5.62 20.20 9.70
CA PHE A 186 -6.51 19.53 10.65
C PHE A 186 -7.80 19.03 9.98
N ALA A 187 -8.38 19.84 9.09
CA ALA A 187 -9.55 19.44 8.31
C ALA A 187 -9.24 18.24 7.40
N LYS A 188 -8.06 18.19 6.78
CA LYS A 188 -7.64 17.07 5.92
C LYS A 188 -7.37 15.80 6.71
N ALA A 189 -6.63 15.89 7.81
CA ALA A 189 -6.39 14.76 8.71
C ALA A 189 -7.72 14.19 9.24
N LYS A 190 -8.64 15.05 9.68
CA LYS A 190 -9.98 14.66 10.13
C LYS A 190 -10.79 14.04 9.00
N GLN A 191 -10.80 14.61 7.79
CA GLN A 191 -11.44 14.04 6.61
C GLN A 191 -10.95 12.61 6.32
N ARG A 192 -9.63 12.38 6.36
CA ARG A 192 -9.03 11.06 6.12
C ARG A 192 -9.38 10.06 7.21
N LYS A 193 -9.33 10.48 8.47
CA LYS A 193 -9.74 9.67 9.63
C LYS A 193 -11.20 9.24 9.51
N LEU A 194 -12.10 10.13 9.10
CA LEU A 194 -13.51 9.81 8.86
C LEU A 194 -13.71 8.93 7.62
N ALA A 195 -12.89 9.09 6.59
CA ALA A 195 -12.95 8.26 5.40
C ALA A 195 -12.46 6.83 5.62
N SER A 196 -11.64 6.55 6.65
CA SER A 196 -11.22 5.20 7.00
C SER A 196 -12.19 4.47 7.93
N TYR A 197 -13.05 5.20 8.63
CA TYR A 197 -14.00 4.65 9.60
C TYR A 197 -15.16 3.92 8.92
N ILE A 198 -15.24 2.60 9.11
CA ILE A 198 -16.40 1.79 8.69
C ILE A 198 -17.32 1.67 9.90
N TYR A 199 -18.34 2.54 9.96
CA TYR A 199 -19.28 2.58 11.09
C TYR A 199 -20.45 1.61 10.97
N LYS A 200 -20.83 1.24 9.73
CA LYS A 200 -21.95 0.32 9.47
C LYS A 200 -21.61 -0.68 8.37
N ILE A 201 -22.04 -1.91 8.55
CA ILE A 201 -21.90 -3.01 7.58
C ILE A 201 -23.18 -3.86 7.59
N LYS A 202 -23.43 -4.61 6.53
CA LYS A 202 -24.43 -5.68 6.58
C LYS A 202 -23.75 -6.97 7.00
N ASP A 203 -24.34 -7.69 7.95
CA ASP A 203 -23.85 -9.00 8.36
C ASP A 203 -24.18 -10.09 7.32
N ALA A 204 -23.89 -11.35 7.66
CA ALA A 204 -24.15 -12.48 6.78
C ALA A 204 -25.65 -12.78 6.58
N LYS A 205 -26.52 -12.31 7.48
CA LYS A 205 -27.98 -12.42 7.38
C LYS A 205 -28.60 -11.28 6.57
N GLY A 206 -27.81 -10.24 6.29
CA GLY A 206 -28.25 -9.04 5.57
C GLY A 206 -28.70 -7.91 6.49
N ASP A 207 -28.62 -8.11 7.80
CA ASP A 207 -29.01 -7.16 8.83
C ASP A 207 -27.95 -6.06 8.96
N LEU A 208 -28.40 -4.83 9.17
CA LEU A 208 -27.51 -3.67 9.30
C LEU A 208 -26.93 -3.62 10.71
N VAL A 209 -25.62 -3.82 10.83
CA VAL A 209 -24.86 -3.69 12.08
C VAL A 209 -24.18 -2.32 12.12
N GLN A 210 -24.26 -1.65 13.26
CA GLN A 210 -23.67 -0.33 13.50
C GLN A 210 -22.75 -0.34 14.73
N GLY A 211 -21.75 0.55 14.75
CA GLY A 211 -20.78 0.67 15.84
C GLY A 211 -19.45 0.00 15.52
N PHE A 212 -18.34 0.62 15.93
CA PHE A 212 -16.99 0.14 15.57
C PHE A 212 -16.69 -1.26 16.08
N ASP A 213 -17.07 -1.56 17.33
CA ASP A 213 -16.79 -2.87 17.94
C ASP A 213 -17.62 -3.97 17.27
N GLN A 214 -18.90 -3.71 17.06
CA GLN A 214 -19.81 -4.66 16.41
C GLN A 214 -19.43 -4.89 14.95
N VAL A 215 -19.15 -3.82 14.19
CA VAL A 215 -18.65 -3.95 12.81
C VAL A 215 -17.33 -4.72 12.78
N GLY A 216 -16.40 -4.42 13.69
CA GLY A 216 -15.13 -5.14 13.82
C GLY A 216 -15.32 -6.63 14.10
N LEU A 217 -16.24 -6.97 15.02
CA LEU A 217 -16.61 -8.35 15.33
C LEU A 217 -17.25 -9.03 14.12
N THR A 218 -18.22 -8.40 13.45
CA THR A 218 -18.86 -8.93 12.23
C THR A 218 -17.82 -9.21 11.15
N MET A 219 -16.88 -8.28 10.89
CA MET A 219 -15.80 -8.49 9.94
C MET A 219 -14.90 -9.66 10.38
N GLN A 220 -14.52 -9.73 11.65
CA GLN A 220 -13.68 -10.81 12.16
C GLN A 220 -14.37 -12.17 12.01
N THR A 221 -15.64 -12.30 12.40
CA THR A 221 -16.44 -13.52 12.28
C THR A 221 -16.56 -13.94 10.82
N PHE A 222 -16.88 -13.00 9.92
CA PHE A 222 -16.95 -13.26 8.50
C PHE A 222 -15.61 -13.79 7.94
N TYR A 223 -14.49 -13.13 8.25
CA TYR A 223 -13.18 -13.56 7.76
C TYR A 223 -12.66 -14.83 8.44
N LYS A 224 -13.02 -15.10 9.70
CA LYS A 224 -12.73 -16.37 10.38
C LYS A 224 -13.51 -17.51 9.74
N ALA A 225 -14.79 -17.33 9.45
CA ALA A 225 -15.60 -18.33 8.74
C ALA A 225 -15.10 -18.62 7.31
N LEU A 226 -14.35 -17.69 6.71
CA LEU A 226 -13.68 -17.90 5.43
C LEU A 226 -12.34 -18.66 5.53
N GLN A 227 -11.75 -18.71 6.73
CA GLN A 227 -10.55 -19.47 7.03
C GLN A 227 -10.99 -20.86 7.52
N GLY A 228 -10.74 -21.91 6.74
CA GLY A 228 -11.09 -23.27 7.17
C GLY A 228 -10.39 -23.68 8.47
N GLU A 229 -10.93 -24.68 9.17
CA GLU A 229 -10.29 -25.29 10.33
C GLU A 229 -9.01 -26.04 9.90
N GLN A 230 -7.88 -25.72 10.53
CA GLN A 230 -6.60 -26.39 10.30
C GLN A 230 -6.55 -27.67 11.14
N ASN A 231 -6.89 -28.82 10.55
CA ASN A 231 -6.81 -30.14 11.21
C ASN A 231 -5.50 -30.90 10.94
N THR A 232 -4.48 -30.27 10.35
CA THR A 232 -3.20 -30.94 10.08
C THR A 232 -2.01 -30.08 10.46
N THR A 233 -1.15 -30.66 11.30
CA THR A 233 0.18 -30.15 11.64
C THR A 233 0.96 -29.93 10.34
N LYS A 234 1.39 -28.70 10.06
CA LYS A 234 2.25 -28.38 8.91
C LYS A 234 3.49 -29.29 8.95
N GLN A 235 3.62 -30.20 7.98
CA GLN A 235 4.89 -30.88 7.75
C GLN A 235 5.91 -29.87 7.21
N MET A 236 7.12 -29.91 7.74
CA MET A 236 8.23 -29.07 7.28
C MET A 236 8.57 -29.45 5.83
N VAL A 237 8.85 -28.45 5.00
CA VAL A 237 9.25 -28.65 3.61
C VAL A 237 10.63 -29.33 3.60
N HIS A 238 10.74 -30.50 2.94
CA HIS A 238 12.02 -31.18 2.75
C HIS A 238 12.92 -30.38 1.81
N MET A 239 13.85 -29.62 2.39
CA MET A 239 14.78 -28.76 1.65
C MET A 239 15.71 -29.55 0.71
N GLU A 240 15.99 -30.83 0.99
CA GLU A 240 16.79 -31.71 0.12
C GLU A 240 16.17 -31.87 -1.28
N VAL A 241 14.84 -31.94 -1.37
CA VAL A 241 14.12 -32.03 -2.64
C VAL A 241 14.14 -30.70 -3.39
N ALA A 242 14.16 -29.56 -2.67
CA ALA A 242 14.24 -28.23 -3.27
C ALA A 242 15.62 -27.96 -3.88
N HIS A 243 16.70 -28.45 -3.25
CA HIS A 243 18.07 -28.29 -3.74
C HIS A 243 18.42 -29.17 -4.96
N GLN A 244 17.66 -30.24 -5.21
CA GLN A 244 17.85 -31.11 -6.38
C GLN A 244 17.23 -30.57 -7.68
N GLY A 245 16.49 -29.46 -7.62
CA GLY A 245 15.92 -28.80 -8.79
C GLY A 245 16.96 -28.01 -9.60
N PRO A 246 16.84 -27.91 -10.93
CA PRO A 246 17.75 -27.12 -11.75
C PRO A 246 17.65 -25.62 -11.40
N VAL A 247 18.79 -25.02 -11.02
CA VAL A 247 18.92 -23.60 -10.64
C VAL A 247 19.41 -22.80 -11.84
N LEU A 248 18.66 -21.76 -12.23
CA LEU A 248 19.11 -20.81 -13.25
C LEU A 248 20.16 -19.87 -12.65
N ARG A 249 21.33 -19.77 -13.30
CA ARG A 249 22.38 -18.80 -12.95
C ARG A 249 21.96 -17.39 -13.40
N CYS A 250 21.00 -16.79 -12.72
CA CYS A 250 20.80 -15.33 -12.76
C CYS A 250 21.74 -14.71 -11.71
N LYS A 251 22.33 -13.56 -12.03
CA LYS A 251 23.15 -12.80 -11.08
C LYS A 251 22.26 -12.48 -9.87
N GLU A 252 22.73 -12.83 -8.67
CA GLU A 252 22.02 -12.48 -7.43
C GLU A 252 21.91 -10.98 -7.31
N PHE A 253 20.75 -10.50 -6.85
CA PHE A 253 20.58 -9.08 -6.60
C PHE A 253 21.43 -8.70 -5.42
N THR A 254 22.07 -7.56 -5.56
CA THR A 254 22.92 -7.02 -4.52
C THR A 254 22.08 -6.38 -3.43
N ASN A 255 22.60 -6.35 -2.20
CA ASN A 255 21.99 -5.58 -1.10
C ASN A 255 21.77 -4.10 -1.49
N LEU A 256 22.56 -3.59 -2.46
CA LEU A 256 22.42 -2.25 -2.99
C LEU A 256 21.12 -2.06 -3.77
N GLU A 257 20.78 -2.95 -4.70
CA GLU A 257 19.54 -2.87 -5.49
C GLU A 257 18.29 -2.97 -4.60
N ILE A 258 18.35 -3.79 -3.55
CA ILE A 258 17.26 -3.92 -2.57
C ILE A 258 17.11 -2.62 -1.76
N LYS A 259 18.25 -2.05 -1.31
CA LYS A 259 18.26 -0.77 -0.61
C LYS A 259 17.66 0.33 -1.49
N GLU A 260 18.07 0.43 -2.75
CA GLU A 260 17.54 1.41 -3.71
C GLU A 260 16.02 1.27 -3.90
N ALA A 261 15.52 0.05 -4.03
CA ALA A 261 14.09 -0.20 -4.16
C ALA A 261 13.30 0.27 -2.93
N ILE A 262 13.76 -0.05 -1.72
CA ILE A 262 13.13 0.40 -0.46
C ILE A 262 13.24 1.92 -0.30
N PHE A 263 14.38 2.49 -0.70
CA PHE A 263 14.63 3.91 -0.59
C PHE A 263 13.79 4.74 -1.57
N SER A 264 13.38 4.16 -2.69
CA SER A 264 12.46 4.77 -3.66
C SER A 264 11.03 4.98 -3.13
N ILE A 265 10.63 4.25 -2.09
CA ILE A 265 9.29 4.35 -1.51
C ILE A 265 9.22 5.55 -0.54
N PRO A 266 8.20 6.44 -0.62
CA PRO A 266 8.05 7.55 0.31
C PRO A 266 7.78 7.09 1.77
N ASN A 267 8.29 7.82 2.76
CA ASN A 267 8.30 7.41 4.17
C ASN A 267 6.89 7.19 4.76
N PHE A 268 5.98 8.11 4.48
CA PHE A 268 4.60 8.16 4.98
C PHE A 268 3.60 7.25 4.23
N LYS A 269 4.08 6.36 3.35
CA LYS A 269 3.21 5.36 2.71
C LYS A 269 2.62 4.41 3.75
N SER A 270 1.49 3.78 3.38
CA SER A 270 0.67 3.03 4.34
C SER A 270 1.47 1.88 4.95
N PRO A 271 1.49 1.78 6.29
CA PRO A 271 2.23 0.73 6.95
C PRO A 271 1.57 -0.63 6.73
N GLY A 272 2.37 -1.69 6.75
CA GLY A 272 1.87 -3.07 6.66
C GLY A 272 1.12 -3.53 7.92
N PRO A 273 0.78 -4.82 8.03
CA PRO A 273 0.13 -5.39 9.22
C PRO A 273 0.88 -5.13 10.55
N SER A 274 2.20 -4.95 10.47
CA SER A 274 3.09 -4.59 11.59
C SER A 274 2.93 -3.14 12.06
N ARG A 275 2.28 -2.28 11.27
CA ARG A 275 2.04 -0.84 11.54
C ARG A 275 3.30 0.04 11.60
N PHE A 276 4.41 -0.46 11.07
CA PHE A 276 5.61 0.31 10.74
C PHE A 276 5.55 0.80 9.30
N ASN A 277 5.90 2.07 9.07
CA ASN A 277 5.88 2.72 7.76
C ASN A 277 7.24 2.58 7.05
N ASN A 278 7.37 3.13 5.84
CA ASN A 278 8.63 3.02 5.10
C ASN A 278 9.78 3.86 5.72
N GLY A 279 9.43 4.95 6.42
CA GLY A 279 10.39 5.79 7.13
C GLY A 279 11.19 5.00 8.16
N PHE A 280 10.52 4.18 8.97
CA PHE A 280 11.17 3.27 9.92
C PHE A 280 12.24 2.41 9.23
N TYR A 281 11.88 1.71 8.15
CA TYR A 281 12.78 0.78 7.49
C TYR A 281 14.01 1.45 6.84
N LYS A 282 13.88 2.71 6.41
CA LYS A 282 14.99 3.50 5.90
C LYS A 282 15.96 3.90 7.01
N VAL A 283 15.44 4.33 8.16
CA VAL A 283 16.24 4.76 9.30
C VAL A 283 16.97 3.58 9.91
N THR A 284 16.31 2.44 10.08
CA THR A 284 16.87 1.24 10.71
C THR A 284 17.49 0.26 9.70
N TRP A 285 17.87 0.74 8.51
CA TRP A 285 18.32 -0.14 7.42
C TRP A 285 19.64 -0.82 7.76
N GLN A 286 20.55 -0.13 8.46
CA GLN A 286 21.87 -0.66 8.78
C GLN A 286 21.77 -1.84 9.74
N GLU A 287 20.83 -1.78 10.67
CA GLU A 287 20.69 -2.72 11.78
C GLU A 287 19.77 -3.90 11.41
N LEU A 288 18.70 -3.63 10.64
CA LEU A 288 17.66 -4.61 10.36
C LEU A 288 17.65 -5.07 8.90
N GLY A 289 18.30 -4.36 7.97
CA GLY A 289 18.38 -4.69 6.54
C GLY A 289 18.68 -6.16 6.24
N PRO A 290 19.73 -6.76 6.86
CA PRO A 290 20.09 -8.16 6.65
C PRO A 290 19.05 -9.17 7.15
N LEU A 291 18.24 -8.82 8.15
CA LEU A 291 17.20 -9.69 8.73
C LEU A 291 15.91 -9.71 7.89
N TYR A 292 15.75 -8.73 6.99
CA TYR A 292 14.53 -8.59 6.23
C TYR A 292 14.40 -9.62 5.10
N PHE A 293 15.45 -9.91 4.35
CA PHE A 293 15.31 -10.64 3.08
C PHE A 293 15.58 -12.15 3.19
N PRO A 294 14.78 -13.04 2.54
CA PRO A 294 13.69 -12.77 1.57
C PRO A 294 12.29 -12.49 2.16
N LEU A 295 11.61 -11.44 1.64
CA LEU A 295 10.31 -10.93 2.13
C LEU A 295 9.10 -11.33 1.28
N THR A 296 7.95 -11.48 1.94
CA THR A 296 6.62 -11.46 1.30
C THR A 296 5.94 -10.12 1.57
N TYR A 297 5.67 -9.32 0.55
CA TYR A 297 5.00 -8.01 0.65
C TYR A 297 3.60 -8.08 0.03
N PHE A 298 2.59 -7.66 0.80
CA PHE A 298 1.17 -7.78 0.43
C PHE A 298 0.74 -9.16 -0.10
N GLY A 299 1.35 -10.22 0.42
CA GLY A 299 1.03 -11.60 0.06
C GLY A 299 1.63 -12.07 -1.28
N VAL A 300 2.56 -11.30 -1.85
CA VAL A 300 3.39 -11.65 -3.01
C VAL A 300 4.86 -11.71 -2.55
N PRO A 301 5.61 -12.77 -2.88
CA PRO A 301 7.03 -12.82 -2.58
C PRO A 301 7.72 -11.71 -3.39
N ILE A 302 8.45 -10.81 -2.71
CA ILE A 302 9.37 -9.92 -3.41
C ILE A 302 10.61 -10.75 -3.64
N THR A 303 10.68 -11.34 -4.82
CA THR A 303 11.85 -12.09 -5.25
C THR A 303 12.67 -11.21 -6.16
N ALA A 304 13.97 -11.41 -6.04
CA ALA A 304 14.93 -10.65 -6.77
C ALA A 304 14.83 -10.99 -8.28
N SER A 305 14.61 -12.27 -8.61
CA SER A 305 14.52 -12.77 -9.98
C SER A 305 13.10 -12.76 -10.60
N HIS A 306 12.98 -13.21 -11.86
CA HIS A 306 11.69 -13.51 -12.47
C HIS A 306 10.91 -14.52 -11.62
N LEU A 307 9.62 -14.25 -11.43
CA LEU A 307 8.75 -15.11 -10.64
C LEU A 307 8.80 -16.57 -11.11
N THR A 308 9.33 -17.43 -10.25
CA THR A 308 9.42 -18.86 -10.56
C THR A 308 8.09 -19.56 -10.28
N LYS A 309 7.95 -20.80 -10.77
CA LYS A 309 6.78 -21.64 -10.48
C LYS A 309 6.57 -21.83 -8.96
N ILE A 310 7.66 -21.86 -8.19
CA ILE A 310 7.67 -22.06 -6.73
C ILE A 310 7.11 -20.83 -6.03
N GLU A 311 7.53 -19.64 -6.43
CA GLU A 311 7.05 -18.38 -5.86
C GLU A 311 5.57 -18.12 -6.21
N CYS A 312 5.15 -18.54 -7.41
CA CYS A 312 3.75 -18.56 -7.82
C CYS A 312 2.93 -19.68 -7.15
N ALA A 313 3.55 -20.63 -6.43
CA ALA A 313 2.83 -21.74 -5.81
C ALA A 313 1.80 -21.22 -4.81
N SER A 314 2.16 -20.17 -4.05
CA SER A 314 1.24 -19.52 -3.11
C SER A 314 -0.01 -18.95 -3.79
N LEU A 315 0.11 -18.39 -5.00
CA LEU A 315 -1.03 -17.92 -5.79
C LEU A 315 -1.90 -19.10 -6.24
N VAL A 316 -1.25 -20.14 -6.79
CA VAL A 316 -1.94 -21.32 -7.31
C VAL A 316 -2.67 -22.08 -6.20
N GLU A 317 -2.03 -22.29 -5.05
CA GLU A 317 -2.62 -22.93 -3.87
C GLU A 317 -3.80 -22.15 -3.33
N LYS A 318 -3.70 -20.81 -3.26
CA LYS A 318 -4.84 -19.97 -2.86
C LYS A 318 -6.01 -20.10 -3.85
N ILE A 319 -5.75 -20.18 -5.14
CA ILE A 319 -6.79 -20.40 -6.17
C ILE A 319 -7.41 -21.80 -6.03
N ILE A 320 -6.58 -22.82 -5.84
CA ILE A 320 -7.01 -24.22 -5.62
C ILE A 320 -7.90 -24.30 -4.36
N ALA A 321 -7.47 -23.71 -3.25
CA ALA A 321 -8.23 -23.70 -2.01
C ALA A 321 -9.61 -23.02 -2.18
N ARG A 322 -9.69 -21.94 -2.96
CA ARG A 322 -10.97 -21.30 -3.32
C ARG A 322 -11.85 -22.22 -4.16
N VAL A 323 -11.27 -22.87 -5.16
CA VAL A 323 -11.99 -23.81 -6.02
C VAL A 323 -12.54 -24.99 -5.23
N HIS A 324 -11.76 -25.61 -4.34
CA HIS A 324 -12.25 -26.71 -3.50
C HIS A 324 -13.36 -26.26 -2.54
N LEU A 325 -13.24 -25.08 -1.93
CA LEU A 325 -14.28 -24.55 -1.06
C LEU A 325 -15.62 -24.37 -1.80
N TRP A 326 -15.56 -23.92 -3.06
CA TRP A 326 -16.76 -23.71 -3.86
C TRP A 326 -17.32 -25.00 -4.45
N ALA A 327 -16.44 -25.94 -4.81
CA ALA A 327 -16.81 -27.28 -5.24
C ALA A 327 -17.70 -27.99 -4.21
N ALA A 328 -17.45 -27.78 -2.92
CA ALA A 328 -18.24 -28.35 -1.83
C ALA A 328 -19.64 -27.74 -1.65
N ARG A 329 -19.99 -26.65 -2.37
CA ARG A 329 -21.22 -25.86 -2.14
C ARG A 329 -22.25 -25.92 -3.28
N ASN A 330 -22.17 -26.91 -4.17
CA ASN A 330 -23.12 -27.15 -5.28
C ASN A 330 -23.53 -25.87 -6.04
N ILE A 331 -22.53 -25.10 -6.49
CA ILE A 331 -22.75 -23.80 -7.14
C ILE A 331 -23.18 -24.00 -8.59
N SER A 332 -24.21 -23.28 -9.02
CA SER A 332 -24.70 -23.30 -10.41
C SER A 332 -23.61 -22.92 -11.42
N PHE A 333 -23.74 -23.42 -12.66
CA PHE A 333 -22.77 -23.14 -13.74
C PHE A 333 -22.51 -21.64 -13.92
N VAL A 334 -23.56 -20.82 -13.96
CA VAL A 334 -23.46 -19.35 -14.07
C VAL A 334 -22.76 -18.74 -12.86
N GLY A 335 -23.02 -19.27 -11.66
CA GLY A 335 -22.32 -18.88 -10.43
C GLY A 335 -20.82 -19.20 -10.50
N ARG A 336 -20.43 -20.34 -11.06
CA ARG A 336 -19.02 -20.72 -11.26
C ARG A 336 -18.31 -19.76 -12.22
N VAL A 337 -18.94 -19.43 -13.35
CA VAL A 337 -18.44 -18.42 -14.30
C VAL A 337 -18.23 -17.07 -13.61
N ARG A 338 -19.19 -16.65 -12.76
CA ARG A 338 -19.08 -15.39 -12.03
C ARG A 338 -17.90 -15.39 -11.06
N LEU A 339 -17.71 -16.46 -10.29
CA LEU A 339 -16.62 -16.62 -9.33
C LEU A 339 -15.24 -16.66 -10.00
N ILE A 340 -15.12 -17.31 -11.17
CA ILE A 340 -13.89 -17.29 -11.96
C ILE A 340 -13.56 -15.85 -12.37
N ASN A 341 -14.53 -15.12 -12.92
CA ASN A 341 -14.33 -13.76 -13.44
C ASN A 341 -14.16 -12.68 -12.37
N SER A 342 -14.73 -12.85 -11.18
CA SER A 342 -14.57 -11.89 -10.08
C SER A 342 -13.38 -12.23 -9.21
N THR A 343 -13.30 -13.46 -8.71
CA THR A 343 -12.44 -13.81 -7.59
C THR A 343 -11.12 -14.41 -8.05
N ILE A 344 -11.16 -15.47 -8.88
CA ILE A 344 -9.92 -16.07 -9.39
C ILE A 344 -9.19 -15.06 -10.29
N PHE A 345 -9.92 -14.43 -11.20
CA PHE A 345 -9.34 -13.42 -12.07
C PHE A 345 -8.85 -12.19 -11.30
N GLY A 346 -9.52 -11.78 -10.21
CA GLY A 346 -9.03 -10.70 -9.35
C GLY A 346 -7.70 -11.05 -8.67
N MET A 347 -7.57 -12.27 -8.14
CA MET A 347 -6.33 -12.78 -7.55
C MET A 347 -5.20 -12.86 -8.58
N TYR A 348 -5.49 -13.37 -9.78
CA TYR A 348 -4.53 -13.42 -10.88
C TYR A 348 -4.12 -12.04 -11.37
N SER A 349 -5.09 -11.16 -11.62
CA SER A 349 -4.85 -9.82 -12.16
C SER A 349 -4.04 -8.95 -11.21
N TYR A 350 -4.16 -9.15 -9.90
CA TYR A 350 -3.30 -8.47 -8.93
C TYR A 350 -1.83 -8.84 -9.16
N TRP A 351 -1.52 -10.14 -9.27
CA TRP A 351 -0.16 -10.61 -9.52
C TRP A 351 0.34 -10.23 -10.92
N ALA A 352 -0.48 -10.41 -11.96
CA ALA A 352 -0.16 -10.06 -13.35
C ALA A 352 0.04 -8.53 -13.55
N SER A 353 -0.50 -7.70 -12.65
CA SER A 353 -0.30 -6.25 -12.68
C SER A 353 1.02 -5.79 -12.06
N ILE A 354 1.73 -6.68 -11.38
CA ILE A 354 3.01 -6.39 -10.71
C ILE A 354 4.14 -7.13 -11.43
N PHE A 355 3.89 -8.37 -11.85
CA PHE A 355 4.89 -9.27 -12.41
C PHE A 355 4.38 -9.98 -13.66
N ARG A 356 5.30 -10.33 -14.57
CA ARG A 356 4.99 -11.20 -15.70
C ARG A 356 4.91 -12.63 -15.20
N LEU A 357 3.69 -13.18 -15.09
CA LEU A 357 3.50 -14.55 -14.64
C LEU A 357 3.99 -15.56 -15.69
N PRO A 358 4.70 -16.65 -15.30
CA PRO A 358 5.13 -17.67 -16.24
C PRO A 358 3.96 -18.33 -16.99
N ASN A 359 4.16 -18.64 -18.27
CA ASN A 359 3.13 -19.30 -19.09
C ASN A 359 2.65 -20.61 -18.44
N LYS A 360 3.57 -21.44 -17.92
CA LYS A 360 3.23 -22.69 -17.22
C LYS A 360 2.33 -22.49 -15.99
N VAL A 361 2.47 -21.35 -15.28
CA VAL A 361 1.62 -21.00 -14.14
C VAL A 361 0.24 -20.57 -14.62
N THR A 362 0.20 -19.74 -15.67
CA THR A 362 -1.05 -19.30 -16.30
C THR A 362 -1.84 -20.48 -16.85
N GLU A 363 -1.19 -21.41 -17.56
CA GLU A 363 -1.79 -22.66 -18.04
C GLU A 363 -2.33 -23.52 -16.90
N LYS A 364 -1.60 -23.64 -15.79
CA LYS A 364 -2.07 -24.37 -14.60
C LYS A 364 -3.32 -23.72 -14.01
N ILE A 365 -3.37 -22.40 -13.90
CA ILE A 365 -4.56 -21.66 -13.42
C ILE A 365 -5.73 -21.82 -14.38
N ILE A 366 -5.51 -21.74 -15.69
CA ILE A 366 -6.54 -21.99 -16.72
C ILE A 366 -7.08 -23.42 -16.57
N LYS A 367 -6.21 -24.42 -16.39
CA LYS A 367 -6.62 -25.81 -16.18
C LYS A 367 -7.50 -25.97 -14.93
N ILE A 368 -7.13 -25.32 -13.83
CA ILE A 368 -7.93 -25.31 -12.58
C ILE A 368 -9.30 -24.68 -12.81
N CYS A 369 -9.35 -23.51 -13.47
CA CYS A 369 -10.62 -22.83 -13.78
C CYS A 369 -11.51 -23.69 -14.68
N ARG A 370 -10.91 -24.34 -15.69
CA ARG A 370 -11.61 -25.23 -16.63
C ARG A 370 -12.19 -26.45 -15.91
N ASN A 371 -11.41 -27.11 -15.07
CA ASN A 371 -11.88 -28.27 -14.32
C ASN A 371 -13.00 -27.87 -13.35
N TYR A 372 -12.86 -26.75 -12.66
CA TYR A 372 -13.90 -26.24 -11.78
C TYR A 372 -15.20 -25.92 -12.53
N LEU A 373 -15.11 -25.30 -13.71
CA LEU A 373 -16.26 -24.94 -14.51
C LEU A 373 -17.09 -26.17 -14.93
N TRP A 374 -16.42 -27.24 -15.38
CA TRP A 374 -17.05 -28.40 -16.03
C TRP A 374 -17.20 -29.64 -15.14
N SER A 375 -16.31 -29.86 -14.18
CA SER A 375 -16.27 -31.08 -13.35
C SER A 375 -16.75 -30.86 -11.92
N GLU A 376 -17.07 -29.63 -11.53
CA GLU A 376 -17.54 -29.20 -10.19
C GLU A 376 -16.51 -29.40 -9.07
N THR A 377 -15.78 -30.52 -9.05
CA THR A 377 -14.83 -30.94 -8.00
C THR A 377 -13.39 -30.45 -8.18
N GLY A 378 -13.09 -29.53 -9.10
CA GLY A 378 -11.72 -29.01 -9.34
C GLY A 378 -10.74 -30.01 -9.96
N ASP A 379 -10.99 -31.31 -9.78
CA ASP A 379 -10.29 -32.41 -10.43
C ASP A 379 -10.81 -32.69 -11.86
N TYR A 380 -9.96 -33.28 -12.69
CA TYR A 380 -10.32 -33.62 -14.07
C TYR A 380 -11.20 -34.87 -14.08
N LYS A 381 -12.53 -34.68 -14.09
CA LYS A 381 -13.51 -35.78 -14.19
C LYS A 381 -14.38 -35.72 -15.45
N LYS A 382 -14.56 -34.54 -16.06
CA LYS A 382 -15.38 -34.34 -17.26
C LYS A 382 -14.64 -33.58 -18.35
N VAL A 383 -14.83 -34.02 -19.59
CA VAL A 383 -14.33 -33.33 -20.79
C VAL A 383 -15.10 -32.00 -20.95
N PRO A 384 -14.41 -30.87 -21.18
CA PRO A 384 -15.06 -29.60 -21.49
C PRO A 384 -15.96 -29.70 -22.71
N TYR A 385 -17.22 -29.24 -22.62
CA TYR A 385 -18.14 -29.23 -23.75
C TYR A 385 -17.83 -28.12 -24.78
N ILE A 386 -17.09 -27.08 -24.36
CA ILE A 386 -16.74 -25.93 -25.19
C ILE A 386 -15.22 -25.71 -25.13
N SER A 387 -14.63 -25.36 -26.28
CA SER A 387 -13.20 -25.06 -26.37
C SER A 387 -12.83 -23.86 -25.49
N GLY A 388 -11.59 -23.86 -24.98
CA GLY A 388 -11.10 -22.79 -24.09
C GLY A 388 -11.15 -21.41 -24.75
N HIS A 389 -10.81 -21.32 -26.04
CA HIS A 389 -10.88 -20.09 -26.83
C HIS A 389 -12.32 -19.55 -26.92
N HIS A 390 -13.28 -20.41 -27.25
CA HIS A 390 -14.69 -20.00 -27.38
C HIS A 390 -15.32 -19.64 -26.01
N THR A 391 -14.84 -20.25 -24.93
CA THR A 391 -15.24 -19.90 -23.55
C THR A 391 -14.84 -18.46 -23.19
N CYS A 392 -13.72 -17.98 -23.73
CA CYS A 392 -13.20 -16.64 -23.48
C CYS A 392 -13.84 -15.54 -24.33
N LEU A 393 -14.61 -15.88 -25.36
CA LEU A 393 -15.28 -14.89 -26.21
C LEU A 393 -16.32 -14.09 -25.41
N PRO A 394 -16.58 -12.82 -25.77
CA PRO A 394 -17.67 -12.04 -25.20
C PRO A 394 -19.01 -12.73 -25.39
N LYS A 395 -19.96 -12.50 -24.47
CA LYS A 395 -21.32 -13.04 -24.57
C LYS A 395 -22.05 -12.62 -25.85
N SER A 396 -21.77 -11.42 -26.35
CA SER A 396 -22.30 -10.93 -27.63
C SER A 396 -21.84 -11.75 -28.84
N HIS A 397 -20.72 -12.45 -28.72
CA HIS A 397 -20.14 -13.29 -29.77
C HIS A 397 -20.33 -14.79 -29.47
N GLY A 398 -21.33 -15.14 -28.67
CA GLY A 398 -21.66 -16.54 -28.35
C GLY A 398 -20.75 -17.21 -27.31
N GLY A 399 -19.80 -16.48 -26.71
CA GLY A 399 -18.93 -16.99 -25.65
C GLY A 399 -19.53 -16.91 -24.24
N ILE A 400 -18.85 -17.54 -23.28
CA ILE A 400 -19.26 -17.52 -21.86
C ILE A 400 -18.83 -16.21 -21.16
N GLY A 401 -17.88 -15.48 -21.76
CA GLY A 401 -17.35 -14.22 -21.23
C GLY A 401 -16.33 -14.42 -20.11
N ILE A 402 -15.62 -15.56 -20.08
CA ILE A 402 -14.47 -15.72 -19.19
C ILE A 402 -13.31 -14.88 -19.72
N LYS A 403 -12.60 -14.17 -18.86
CA LYS A 403 -11.45 -13.37 -19.30
C LYS A 403 -10.28 -14.27 -19.67
N ASP A 404 -9.60 -13.97 -20.78
CA ASP A 404 -8.39 -14.67 -21.17
C ASP A 404 -7.21 -14.24 -20.28
N PHE A 405 -6.78 -15.15 -19.41
CA PHE A 405 -5.69 -14.94 -18.46
C PHE A 405 -4.36 -14.68 -19.17
N ALA A 406 -4.07 -15.41 -20.25
CA ALA A 406 -2.82 -15.29 -20.99
C ALA A 406 -2.75 -13.96 -21.74
N ALA A 407 -3.83 -13.57 -22.42
CA ALA A 407 -3.92 -12.26 -23.07
C ALA A 407 -3.85 -11.12 -22.04
N TRP A 408 -4.50 -11.28 -20.88
CA TRP A 408 -4.50 -10.25 -19.83
C TRP A 408 -3.12 -10.03 -19.21
N ASN A 409 -2.35 -11.09 -18.97
CA ASN A 409 -0.98 -10.98 -18.44
C ASN A 409 -0.04 -10.26 -19.42
N LYS A 410 -0.26 -10.41 -20.73
CA LYS A 410 0.45 -9.60 -21.74
C LYS A 410 -0.01 -8.13 -21.66
N ALA A 411 -1.32 -7.90 -21.60
CA ALA A 411 -1.90 -6.55 -21.59
C ALA A 411 -1.51 -5.73 -20.35
N THR A 412 -1.42 -6.33 -19.17
CA THR A 412 -1.01 -5.63 -17.94
C THR A 412 0.46 -5.23 -17.97
N ILE A 413 1.34 -6.08 -18.50
CA ILE A 413 2.75 -5.73 -18.71
C ILE A 413 2.90 -4.65 -19.77
N ALA A 414 2.20 -4.76 -20.90
CA ALA A 414 2.12 -3.72 -21.91
C ALA A 414 1.70 -2.36 -21.32
N LYS A 415 0.72 -2.35 -20.41
CA LYS A 415 0.28 -1.15 -19.69
C LYS A 415 1.39 -0.59 -18.79
N LEU A 416 2.17 -1.42 -18.10
CA LEU A 416 3.31 -0.99 -17.29
C LEU A 416 4.42 -0.41 -18.17
N THR A 417 4.81 -1.11 -19.24
CA THR A 417 5.79 -0.63 -20.22
C THR A 417 5.36 0.69 -20.84
N TRP A 418 4.08 0.82 -21.20
CA TRP A 418 3.51 2.07 -21.70
C TRP A 418 3.51 3.18 -20.66
N ALA A 419 3.23 2.87 -19.38
CA ALA A 419 3.30 3.85 -18.30
C ALA A 419 4.74 4.34 -18.06
N VAL A 420 5.74 3.45 -18.19
CA VAL A 420 7.16 3.81 -18.15
C VAL A 420 7.53 4.67 -19.36
N ALA A 421 7.16 4.27 -20.57
CA ALA A 421 7.40 5.04 -21.79
C ALA A 421 6.68 6.40 -21.81
N ARG A 422 5.52 6.49 -21.14
CA ARG A 422 4.72 7.72 -20.96
C ARG A 422 5.09 8.55 -19.74
N LYS A 423 6.08 8.18 -18.92
CA LYS A 423 6.71 9.10 -17.96
C LYS A 423 7.55 10.15 -18.72
N LYS A 424 6.85 10.87 -19.60
CA LYS A 424 7.27 11.98 -20.43
C LYS A 424 7.76 13.15 -19.58
N GLU A 425 7.41 13.24 -18.30
CA GLU A 425 7.90 14.34 -17.45
C GLU A 425 9.41 14.27 -17.18
N VAL A 426 9.99 13.08 -17.01
CA VAL A 426 11.45 12.94 -16.81
C VAL A 426 12.22 13.16 -18.11
N VAL A 427 11.60 12.80 -19.25
CA VAL A 427 12.19 12.91 -20.59
C VAL A 427 12.02 14.30 -21.21
N ILE A 428 10.87 14.94 -21.00
CA ILE A 428 10.58 16.30 -21.49
C ILE A 428 11.31 17.35 -20.65
N GLN A 429 11.55 17.11 -19.35
CA GLN A 429 12.33 18.02 -18.53
C GLN A 429 13.83 17.85 -18.71
N HIS A 430 14.28 16.97 -19.61
CA HIS A 430 15.70 16.71 -19.82
C HIS A 430 16.38 16.49 -18.44
N SER A 431 15.86 15.59 -17.61
CA SER A 431 16.33 15.44 -16.22
C SER A 431 17.03 14.10 -15.96
N LEU A 432 17.22 13.30 -17.01
CA LEU A 432 17.99 12.07 -16.92
C LEU A 432 19.48 12.37 -16.74
N PRO A 433 20.14 11.79 -15.73
CA PRO A 433 21.58 11.96 -15.49
C PRO A 433 22.37 11.09 -16.47
N THR A 434 22.31 11.42 -17.77
CA THR A 434 23.13 10.74 -18.79
C THR A 434 24.59 11.15 -18.64
N LYS A 435 25.54 10.29 -19.02
CA LYS A 435 26.97 10.61 -18.95
C LYS A 435 27.33 11.93 -19.66
N GLN A 436 26.70 12.23 -20.80
CA GLN A 436 26.88 13.50 -21.53
C GLN A 436 26.49 14.75 -20.70
N ARG A 437 25.60 14.62 -19.72
CA ARG A 437 25.21 15.73 -18.83
C ARG A 437 26.05 15.77 -17.58
N LEU A 438 26.35 14.59 -17.06
CA LEU A 438 27.24 14.45 -15.91
C LEU A 438 28.63 15.02 -16.24
N SER A 439 29.12 14.85 -17.47
CA SER A 439 30.37 15.47 -17.93
C SER A 439 30.36 17.00 -18.00
N LYS A 440 29.20 17.66 -17.87
CA LYS A 440 29.11 19.13 -17.72
C LYS A 440 29.38 19.60 -16.29
N HIS A 441 29.27 18.70 -15.30
CA HIS A 441 29.35 19.03 -13.87
C HIS A 441 30.38 18.19 -13.09
N LEU A 442 30.96 17.17 -13.73
CA LEU A 442 31.93 16.23 -13.16
C LEU A 442 33.16 16.15 -14.10
N PRO A 443 34.35 15.80 -13.58
CA PRO A 443 35.59 15.63 -14.38
C PRO A 443 35.38 14.68 -15.58
N PRO A 444 36.24 14.74 -16.62
CA PRO A 444 35.99 14.07 -17.90
C PRO A 444 35.78 12.56 -17.72
N LEU A 445 34.52 12.15 -17.82
CA LEU A 445 34.08 10.77 -17.91
C LEU A 445 34.04 10.38 -19.38
N ASP A 446 34.21 9.10 -19.69
CA ASP A 446 33.79 8.63 -21.02
C ASP A 446 32.30 8.96 -21.18
N ASN A 447 31.95 9.55 -22.32
CA ASN A 447 30.56 9.82 -22.65
C ASN A 447 29.93 8.62 -23.37
N LEU A 448 30.56 7.44 -23.38
CA LEU A 448 30.04 6.29 -24.12
C LEU A 448 28.86 5.67 -23.38
N CYS A 449 27.83 5.31 -24.14
CA CYS A 449 26.64 4.65 -23.65
C CYS A 449 26.99 3.38 -22.87
N VAL A 450 26.48 3.26 -21.63
CA VAL A 450 26.70 2.07 -20.78
C VAL A 450 26.16 0.79 -21.40
N LEU A 451 25.19 0.89 -22.33
CA LEU A 451 24.52 -0.28 -22.93
C LEU A 451 25.21 -0.80 -24.18
N CYS A 452 25.65 0.09 -25.09
CA CYS A 452 26.27 -0.32 -26.36
C CYS A 452 27.77 -0.06 -26.43
N SER A 453 28.31 0.79 -25.53
CA SER A 453 29.71 1.20 -25.48
C SER A 453 30.29 1.75 -26.79
N ALA A 454 29.43 2.19 -27.73
CA ALA A 454 29.82 2.55 -29.09
C ALA A 454 29.45 3.98 -29.50
N GLU A 455 28.35 4.51 -28.97
CA GLU A 455 27.88 5.88 -29.24
C GLU A 455 27.78 6.66 -27.92
N GLU A 456 27.69 7.98 -28.00
CA GLU A 456 27.54 8.82 -26.83
C GLU A 456 26.22 8.55 -26.09
N GLU A 457 26.28 8.60 -24.76
CA GLU A 457 25.15 8.39 -23.87
C GLU A 457 24.27 9.64 -23.83
N GLU A 458 23.46 9.76 -24.87
CA GLU A 458 22.40 10.75 -24.94
C GLU A 458 21.06 10.11 -24.57
N GLU A 459 20.12 10.95 -24.11
CA GLU A 459 18.78 10.53 -23.73
C GLU A 459 18.04 9.82 -24.88
N ALA A 460 18.10 10.39 -26.08
CA ALA A 460 17.52 9.78 -27.28
C ALA A 460 18.23 8.48 -27.66
N HIS A 461 19.55 8.42 -27.47
CA HIS A 461 20.32 7.21 -27.73
C HIS A 461 19.93 6.08 -26.76
N LEU A 462 19.95 6.32 -25.46
CA LEU A 462 19.71 5.31 -24.42
C LEU A 462 18.33 4.65 -24.55
N PHE A 463 17.31 5.40 -25.01
CA PHE A 463 15.95 4.88 -25.15
C PHE A 463 15.59 4.40 -26.55
N TYR A 464 16.09 5.03 -27.62
CA TYR A 464 15.58 4.77 -28.97
C TYR A 464 16.65 4.36 -29.98
N ASN A 465 17.84 4.97 -29.92
CA ASN A 465 18.84 4.78 -30.97
C ASN A 465 19.87 3.69 -30.65
N CYS A 466 20.08 3.38 -29.37
CA CYS A 466 20.99 2.36 -28.88
C CYS A 466 20.67 1.00 -29.50
N SER A 467 21.70 0.32 -30.01
CA SER A 467 21.58 -1.02 -30.59
C SER A 467 20.92 -2.01 -29.61
N TYR A 468 21.30 -1.95 -28.33
CA TYR A 468 20.70 -2.75 -27.27
C TYR A 468 19.23 -2.38 -27.02
N ALA A 469 18.91 -1.08 -26.91
CA ALA A 469 17.53 -0.62 -26.74
C ALA A 469 16.65 -0.99 -27.94
N LYS A 470 17.17 -0.87 -29.18
CA LYS A 470 16.50 -1.29 -30.41
C LYS A 470 16.22 -2.79 -30.42
N ILE A 471 17.14 -3.63 -29.93
CA ILE A 471 16.90 -5.07 -29.78
C ILE A 471 15.74 -5.30 -28.80
N ILE A 472 15.74 -4.64 -27.64
CA ILE A 472 14.63 -4.73 -26.67
C ILE A 472 13.31 -4.26 -27.30
N TRP A 473 13.30 -3.13 -27.99
CA TRP A 473 12.08 -2.61 -28.64
C TRP A 473 11.61 -3.48 -29.80
N ASN A 474 12.52 -4.08 -30.57
CA ASN A 474 12.17 -4.99 -31.65
C ASN A 474 11.67 -6.33 -31.11
N GLU A 475 12.25 -6.85 -30.03
CA GLU A 475 11.72 -8.02 -29.33
C GLU A 475 10.35 -7.72 -28.73
N LEU A 476 10.18 -6.57 -28.09
CA LEU A 476 8.87 -6.12 -27.64
C LEU A 476 7.91 -5.97 -28.82
N ARG A 477 8.33 -5.41 -29.96
CA ARG A 477 7.49 -5.20 -31.16
C ARG A 477 7.06 -6.53 -31.79
N LYS A 478 7.89 -7.57 -31.74
CA LYS A 478 7.52 -8.94 -32.15
C LYS A 478 6.47 -9.61 -31.24
N TRP A 479 6.20 -9.03 -30.06
CA TRP A 479 5.21 -9.57 -29.11
C TRP A 479 3.78 -9.04 -29.34
N TRP A 480 3.57 -8.19 -30.36
CA TRP A 480 2.27 -7.62 -30.74
C TRP A 480 1.77 -8.23 -32.04
#